data_AF-A0A8J5HLI8-F1
#
_entry.id   AF-A0A8J5HLI8-F1
#
_cell.length_a   1.000
_cell.length_b   1.000
_cell.length_c   1.000
_cell.angle_alpha   90.00
_cell.angle_beta   90.00
_cell.angle_gamma   90.00
#
_symmetry.space_group_name_H-M   'P 1'
#
loop_
_entity.id
_entity.type
_entity.pdbx_description
1 polymer ?
#
loop_
_entity_poly.entity_id
_entity_poly.type
_entity_poly.pdbx_seq_one_letter_code
_entity_poly.pdbx_strand_id
1 'polypeptide(L)'
;MSLSFPCSLRTPNSSSSIISHSTKELLLYYRTNPILLYWLLFIMSVLVSLPLEPLPLNAGILSGFSGLESVPGPQLPQIDFLKQWNDENQKKYAENDARFKSSSVLKELLEKSRLNKERNQRETQDKYCLRGAEWGVGDCSTQGMTQEDRDEFVSMLKKRAGGD
;
A
#
# COMPACT_ATOMS: atom_id res chain seq x y z
N MET A 1 22.19 -3.55 -35.41
CA MET A 1 23.41 -3.93 -34.67
C MET A 1 23.42 -3.18 -33.35
N SER A 2 23.20 -3.87 -32.23
CA SER A 2 24.26 -4.37 -31.30
C SER A 2 24.60 -3.28 -30.27
N LEU A 3 24.07 -3.32 -29.03
CA LEU A 3 24.41 -4.18 -27.87
C LEU A 3 25.37 -3.48 -26.89
N SER A 4 24.95 -3.50 -25.62
CA SER A 4 25.76 -3.71 -24.41
C SER A 4 26.34 -2.52 -23.61
N PHE A 5 25.82 -2.43 -22.37
CA PHE A 5 26.45 -2.00 -21.11
C PHE A 5 27.89 -2.54 -20.93
N PRO A 6 28.79 -1.90 -20.14
CA PRO A 6 28.69 -1.96 -18.66
C PRO A 6 29.20 -0.72 -17.88
N CYS A 7 28.57 -0.44 -16.73
CA CYS A 7 29.19 0.37 -15.68
C CYS A 7 29.41 -0.51 -14.44
N SER A 8 30.67 -0.53 -14.01
CA SER A 8 31.27 -1.39 -13.00
C SER A 8 30.77 -1.06 -11.58
N LEU A 9 30.24 -2.05 -10.86
CA LEU A 9 29.98 -1.96 -9.42
C LEU A 9 31.30 -2.22 -8.66
N ARG A 10 31.78 -1.21 -7.93
CA ARG A 10 32.79 -1.36 -6.89
C ARG A 10 32.09 -1.44 -5.54
N THR A 11 32.14 -2.60 -4.91
CA THR A 11 31.67 -2.82 -3.53
C THR A 11 32.72 -2.31 -2.53
N PRO A 12 32.31 -1.65 -1.44
CA PRO A 12 33.06 -1.67 -0.19
C PRO A 12 32.42 -2.66 0.79
N ASN A 13 33.25 -3.59 1.26
CA ASN A 13 33.00 -4.47 2.39
C ASN A 13 32.71 -3.65 3.67
N SER A 14 31.57 -3.87 4.33
CA SER A 14 31.38 -3.57 5.76
C SER A 14 30.09 -4.21 6.28
N SER A 15 30.08 -5.54 6.45
CA SER A 15 28.92 -6.30 6.93
C SER A 15 28.88 -6.54 8.44
N SER A 16 29.77 -5.92 9.22
CA SER A 16 30.00 -6.33 10.62
C SER A 16 29.41 -5.40 11.69
N SER A 17 28.91 -4.22 11.35
CA SER A 17 28.50 -3.20 12.34
C SER A 17 26.99 -3.08 12.58
N ILE A 18 26.14 -3.61 11.69
CA ILE A 18 24.68 -3.39 11.76
C ILE A 18 24.00 -4.31 12.80
N ILE A 19 24.58 -5.48 13.10
CA ILE A 19 23.94 -6.49 13.98
C ILE A 19 24.03 -6.11 15.48
N SER A 20 25.02 -5.30 15.89
CA SER A 20 25.26 -5.02 17.32
C SER A 20 24.43 -3.87 17.92
N HIS A 21 23.97 -2.92 17.12
CA HIS A 21 23.19 -1.79 17.62
C HIS A 21 21.73 -2.16 17.93
N SER A 22 21.15 -3.06 17.14
CA SER A 22 19.74 -3.46 17.27
C SER A 22 19.45 -4.25 18.56
N THR A 23 20.40 -5.09 19.02
CA THR A 23 20.21 -5.94 20.20
C THR A 23 20.28 -5.16 21.52
N LYS A 24 21.02 -4.05 21.57
CA LYS A 24 21.15 -3.22 22.78
C LYS A 24 19.90 -2.35 23.02
N GLU A 25 19.33 -1.79 21.96
CA GLU A 25 18.09 -1.02 22.02
C GLU A 25 16.89 -1.90 22.44
N LEU A 26 16.80 -3.12 21.91
CA LEU A 26 15.77 -4.08 22.32
C LEU A 26 15.92 -4.50 23.79
N LEU A 27 17.14 -4.71 24.27
CA LEU A 27 17.37 -5.06 25.69
C LEU A 27 17.03 -3.92 26.65
N LEU A 28 17.28 -2.66 26.28
CA LEU A 28 16.88 -1.50 27.08
C LEU A 28 15.36 -1.31 27.11
N TYR A 29 14.67 -1.58 25.99
CA TYR A 29 13.21 -1.55 25.92
C TYR A 29 12.55 -2.61 26.82
N TYR A 30 13.06 -3.83 26.82
CA TYR A 30 12.55 -4.91 27.69
C TYR A 30 12.87 -4.70 29.19
N ARG A 31 13.93 -3.95 29.51
CA ARG A 31 14.27 -3.61 30.90
C ARG A 31 13.36 -2.56 31.52
N THR A 32 12.72 -1.71 30.72
CA THR A 32 11.82 -0.65 31.21
C THR A 32 10.38 -1.10 31.40
N ASN A 33 9.96 -2.21 30.77
CA ASN A 33 8.58 -2.69 30.81
C ASN A 33 8.51 -4.22 30.98
N PRO A 34 8.57 -4.74 32.24
CA PRO A 34 8.50 -6.19 32.48
C PRO A 34 7.17 -6.80 32.02
N ILE A 35 6.11 -6.00 31.95
CA ILE A 35 4.79 -6.42 31.47
C ILE A 35 4.85 -6.86 30.00
N LEU A 36 5.58 -6.15 29.14
CA LEU A 36 5.75 -6.54 27.73
C LEU A 36 6.52 -7.86 27.58
N LEU A 37 7.48 -8.13 28.48
CA LEU A 37 8.17 -9.41 28.54
C LEU A 37 7.22 -10.56 28.90
N TYR A 38 6.39 -10.36 29.91
CA TYR A 38 5.39 -11.35 30.29
C TYR A 38 4.36 -11.60 29.19
N TRP A 39 3.91 -10.56 28.47
CA TRP A 39 3.00 -10.71 27.34
C TRP A 39 3.63 -11.49 26.18
N LEU A 40 4.89 -11.21 25.85
CA LEU A 40 5.58 -11.91 24.75
C LEU A 40 5.91 -13.36 25.11
N LEU A 41 6.31 -13.63 26.36
CA LEU A 41 6.49 -15.00 26.85
C LEU A 41 5.16 -15.76 26.94
N PHE A 42 4.07 -15.08 27.31
CA PHE A 42 2.73 -15.67 27.34
C PHE A 42 2.24 -16.06 25.95
N ILE A 43 2.41 -15.19 24.94
CA ILE A 43 2.06 -15.50 23.55
C ILE A 43 2.88 -16.69 23.03
N MET A 44 4.18 -16.73 23.32
CA MET A 44 5.03 -17.86 22.93
C MET A 44 4.64 -19.17 23.64
N SER A 45 4.27 -19.12 24.93
CA SER A 45 3.80 -20.28 25.68
C SER A 45 2.48 -20.84 25.17
N VAL A 46 1.55 -19.95 24.78
CA VAL A 46 0.26 -20.34 24.20
C VAL A 46 0.47 -20.98 22.83
N LEU A 47 1.42 -20.48 22.03
CA LEU A 47 1.73 -21.02 20.70
C LEU A 47 2.31 -22.44 20.75
N VAL A 48 3.09 -22.78 21.78
CA VAL A 48 3.69 -24.11 21.96
C VAL A 48 2.69 -25.16 22.46
N SER A 49 1.60 -24.72 23.09
CA SER A 49 0.59 -25.61 23.70
C SER A 49 -0.59 -25.89 22.77
N LEU A 50 -0.66 -25.24 21.60
CA LEU A 50 -1.63 -25.55 20.57
C LEU A 50 -1.19 -26.83 19.84
N PRO A 51 -2.01 -27.91 19.83
CA PRO A 51 -1.72 -29.06 18.99
C PRO A 51 -1.62 -28.58 17.54
N LEU A 52 -0.52 -28.92 16.86
CA LEU A 52 -0.41 -28.84 15.41
C LEU A 52 -1.40 -29.85 14.81
N GLU A 53 -2.68 -29.53 14.84
CA GLU A 53 -3.64 -30.17 13.96
C GLU A 53 -3.21 -29.85 12.53
N PRO A 54 -3.03 -30.86 11.65
CA PRO A 54 -2.72 -30.59 10.27
C PRO A 54 -3.86 -29.76 9.70
N LEU A 55 -3.56 -28.54 9.28
CA LEU A 55 -4.45 -27.75 8.45
C LEU A 55 -4.92 -28.68 7.32
N PRO A 56 -6.23 -28.85 7.09
CA PRO A 56 -6.68 -29.56 5.89
C PRO A 56 -6.03 -28.85 4.72
N LEU A 57 -5.20 -29.59 3.99
CA LEU A 57 -4.32 -29.08 2.94
C LEU A 57 -5.20 -28.31 1.94
N ASN A 58 -5.23 -26.99 2.09
CA ASN A 58 -5.83 -26.10 1.13
C ASN A 58 -4.90 -26.15 -0.09
N ALA A 59 -5.28 -26.94 -1.09
CA ALA A 59 -4.63 -26.96 -2.40
C ALA A 59 -4.87 -25.62 -3.08
N GLY A 60 -4.16 -24.58 -2.62
CA GLY A 60 -4.36 -23.20 -3.04
C GLY A 60 -3.12 -22.30 -2.92
N ILE A 61 -1.96 -22.86 -2.52
CA ILE A 61 -0.69 -22.10 -2.43
C ILE A 61 0.30 -22.47 -3.54
N LEU A 62 -0.10 -23.34 -4.47
CA LEU A 62 0.71 -23.72 -5.64
C LEU A 62 -0.02 -23.61 -7.00
N SER A 63 -1.21 -22.99 -7.06
CA SER A 63 -1.93 -22.83 -8.34
C SER A 63 -1.41 -21.68 -9.23
N GLY A 64 -0.16 -21.25 -9.00
CA GLY A 64 0.49 -20.17 -9.75
C GLY A 64 1.64 -20.61 -10.64
N PHE A 65 2.09 -21.88 -10.55
CA PHE A 65 3.09 -22.41 -11.47
C PHE A 65 2.40 -23.33 -12.47
N SER A 66 2.07 -22.80 -13.64
CA SER A 66 1.68 -23.59 -14.80
C SER A 66 2.92 -24.35 -15.32
N GLY A 67 3.30 -25.42 -14.63
CA GLY A 67 4.19 -26.45 -15.16
C GLY A 67 3.50 -27.20 -16.29
N LEU A 68 4.28 -27.75 -17.23
CA LEU A 68 3.92 -28.33 -18.53
C LEU A 68 2.94 -29.55 -18.52
N GLU A 69 2.19 -29.77 -17.45
CA GLU A 69 1.19 -30.84 -17.30
C GLU A 69 -0.14 -30.26 -16.80
N SER A 70 -0.69 -29.24 -17.46
CA SER A 70 -2.11 -28.92 -17.28
C SER A 70 -2.93 -29.98 -18.02
N VAL A 71 -2.99 -31.18 -17.46
CA VAL A 71 -3.96 -32.19 -17.89
C VAL A 71 -5.33 -31.51 -17.82
N PRO A 72 -6.06 -31.40 -18.94
CA PRO A 72 -7.35 -30.74 -18.94
C PRO A 72 -8.22 -31.46 -17.91
N GLY A 73 -8.63 -30.72 -16.88
CA GLY A 73 -9.52 -31.26 -15.85
C GLY A 73 -10.72 -31.90 -16.54
N PRO A 74 -11.18 -33.06 -16.07
CA PRO A 74 -12.31 -33.74 -16.69
C PRO A 74 -13.48 -32.77 -16.76
N GLN A 75 -14.11 -32.69 -17.94
CA GLN A 75 -15.30 -31.87 -18.15
C GLN A 75 -16.37 -32.36 -17.17
N LEU A 76 -16.69 -31.56 -16.16
CA LEU A 76 -17.74 -31.91 -15.22
C LEU A 76 -19.03 -32.11 -16.03
N PRO A 77 -19.77 -33.21 -15.83
CA PRO A 77 -21.08 -33.37 -16.45
C PRO A 77 -21.91 -32.15 -16.06
N GLN A 78 -22.40 -31.41 -17.06
CA GLN A 78 -23.27 -30.26 -16.84
C GLN A 78 -24.60 -30.79 -16.33
N ILE A 79 -24.69 -30.98 -15.02
CA ILE A 79 -25.95 -31.22 -14.34
C ILE A 79 -26.74 -29.92 -14.40
N ASP A 80 -27.91 -29.96 -15.04
CA ASP A 80 -28.74 -28.78 -15.34
C ASP A 80 -29.02 -27.94 -14.09
N PHE A 81 -29.13 -28.59 -12.93
CA PHE A 81 -29.26 -27.93 -11.63
C PHE A 81 -28.06 -27.04 -11.25
N LEU A 82 -26.81 -27.45 -11.45
CA LEU A 82 -25.65 -26.62 -11.10
C LEU A 82 -25.56 -25.40 -12.00
N LYS A 83 -25.87 -25.57 -13.28
CA LYS A 83 -25.87 -24.48 -14.25
C LYS A 83 -26.95 -23.45 -13.89
N GLN A 84 -28.17 -23.91 -13.65
CA GLN A 84 -29.26 -23.04 -13.21
C GLN A 84 -28.94 -22.36 -11.88
N TRP A 85 -28.38 -23.07 -10.90
CA TRP A 85 -27.99 -22.50 -9.60
C TRP A 85 -26.88 -21.45 -9.75
N ASN A 86 -25.88 -21.70 -10.59
CA ASN A 86 -24.82 -20.73 -10.86
C ASN A 86 -25.36 -19.48 -11.56
N ASP A 87 -26.22 -19.64 -12.57
CA ASP A 87 -26.87 -18.55 -13.31
C ASP A 87 -27.77 -17.71 -12.37
N GLU A 88 -28.56 -18.36 -11.51
CA GLU A 88 -29.41 -17.69 -10.51
C GLU A 88 -28.59 -16.90 -9.48
N ASN A 89 -27.46 -17.45 -9.01
CA ASN A 89 -26.57 -16.73 -8.11
C ASN A 89 -25.90 -15.54 -8.80
N GLN A 90 -25.40 -15.72 -10.02
CA GLN A 90 -24.81 -14.64 -10.80
C GLN A 90 -25.81 -13.51 -11.04
N LYS A 91 -27.07 -13.85 -11.35
CA LYS A 91 -28.15 -12.88 -11.45
C LYS A 91 -28.39 -12.13 -10.14
N LYS A 92 -28.44 -12.82 -8.99
CA LYS A 92 -28.58 -12.19 -7.67
C LYS A 92 -27.42 -11.25 -7.35
N TYR A 93 -26.18 -11.60 -7.69
CA TYR A 93 -25.03 -10.71 -7.51
C TYR A 93 -25.13 -9.45 -8.40
N ALA A 94 -25.54 -9.61 -9.67
CA ALA A 94 -25.72 -8.48 -10.58
C ALA A 94 -26.85 -7.55 -10.15
N GLU A 95 -27.98 -8.10 -9.69
CA GLU A 95 -29.09 -7.32 -9.13
C GLU A 95 -28.69 -6.57 -7.87
N ASN A 96 -27.97 -7.21 -6.96
CA ASN A 96 -27.48 -6.56 -5.75
C ASN A 96 -26.47 -5.46 -6.07
N ASP A 97 -25.53 -5.68 -6.99
CA ASP A 97 -24.59 -4.66 -7.45
C ASP A 97 -25.31 -3.46 -8.10
N ALA A 98 -26.35 -3.71 -8.91
CA ALA A 98 -27.19 -2.66 -9.48
C ALA A 98 -27.96 -1.87 -8.40
N ARG A 99 -28.48 -2.55 -7.36
CA ARG A 99 -29.11 -1.91 -6.20
C ARG A 99 -28.13 -1.07 -5.40
N PHE A 100 -26.91 -1.55 -5.19
CA PHE A 100 -25.85 -0.78 -4.54
C PHE A 100 -25.45 0.44 -5.37
N LYS A 101 -25.27 0.30 -6.68
CA LYS A 101 -24.93 1.39 -7.61
C LYS A 101 -26.00 2.47 -7.71
N SER A 102 -27.26 2.07 -7.62
CA SER A 102 -28.40 2.99 -7.68
C SER A 102 -28.71 3.69 -6.35
N SER A 103 -28.18 3.18 -5.23
CA SER A 103 -28.38 3.76 -3.89
C SER A 103 -27.96 5.24 -3.83
N SER A 104 -28.72 6.03 -3.08
CA SER A 104 -28.45 7.47 -2.91
C SER A 104 -27.12 7.74 -2.20
N VAL A 105 -26.81 6.93 -1.18
CA VAL A 105 -25.59 7.05 -0.37
C VAL A 105 -24.34 6.90 -1.23
N LEU A 106 -24.29 5.89 -2.12
CA LEU A 106 -23.11 5.69 -2.96
C LEU A 106 -22.91 6.84 -3.94
N LYS A 107 -23.99 7.37 -4.53
CA LYS A 107 -23.93 8.52 -5.43
C LYS A 107 -23.36 9.75 -4.74
N GLU A 108 -23.83 10.03 -3.54
CA GLU A 108 -23.32 11.15 -2.72
C GLU A 108 -21.84 10.99 -2.37
N LEU A 109 -21.42 9.79 -1.96
CA LEU A 109 -20.01 9.51 -1.63
C LEU A 109 -19.10 9.60 -2.86
N LEU A 110 -19.57 9.14 -4.03
CA LEU A 110 -18.83 9.27 -5.28
C LEU A 110 -18.69 10.73 -5.71
N GLU A 111 -19.74 11.53 -5.57
CA GLU A 111 -19.69 12.97 -5.83
C GLU A 111 -18.72 13.67 -4.88
N LYS A 112 -18.83 13.42 -3.57
CA LYS A 112 -17.89 13.93 -2.57
C LYS A 112 -16.45 13.50 -2.84
N SER A 113 -16.23 12.25 -3.22
CA SER A 113 -14.90 11.75 -3.56
C SER A 113 -14.32 12.44 -4.79
N ARG A 114 -15.13 12.75 -5.81
CA ARG A 114 -14.69 13.50 -7.00
C ARG A 114 -14.30 14.93 -6.64
N LEU A 115 -15.15 15.62 -5.88
CA LEU A 115 -14.88 16.99 -5.43
C LEU A 115 -13.62 17.06 -4.53
N ASN A 116 -13.47 16.10 -3.61
CA ASN A 116 -12.31 16.04 -2.72
C ASN A 116 -11.01 15.68 -3.46
N LYS A 117 -11.07 14.90 -4.54
CA LYS A 117 -9.87 14.51 -5.31
C LYS A 117 -9.16 15.73 -5.88
N GLU A 118 -9.90 16.59 -6.57
CA GLU A 118 -9.32 17.79 -7.18
C GLU A 118 -8.85 18.78 -6.11
N ARG A 119 -9.63 18.96 -5.04
CA ARG A 119 -9.24 19.83 -3.92
C ARG A 119 -7.95 19.34 -3.26
N ASN A 120 -7.87 18.06 -2.87
CA ASN A 120 -6.68 17.50 -2.25
C ASN A 120 -5.47 17.54 -3.18
N GLN A 121 -5.67 17.32 -4.48
CA GLN A 121 -4.58 17.41 -5.45
C GLN A 121 -3.99 18.84 -5.48
N ARG A 122 -4.84 19.87 -5.53
CA ARG A 122 -4.40 21.27 -5.49
C ARG A 122 -3.72 21.62 -4.16
N GLU A 123 -4.35 21.32 -3.03
CA GLU A 123 -3.77 21.56 -1.71
C GLU A 123 -2.40 20.89 -1.53
N THR A 124 -2.26 19.68 -2.06
CA THR A 124 -1.00 18.93 -2.02
C THR A 124 0.06 19.60 -2.89
N GLN A 125 -0.29 19.96 -4.13
CA GLN A 125 0.61 20.69 -5.04
C GLN A 125 1.04 22.04 -4.46
N ASP A 126 0.11 22.81 -3.90
CA ASP A 126 0.39 24.11 -3.29
C ASP A 126 1.36 23.97 -2.10
N LYS A 127 1.20 22.95 -1.25
CA LYS A 127 2.14 22.65 -0.15
C LYS A 127 3.54 22.28 -0.65
N TYR A 128 3.63 21.47 -1.70
CA TYR A 128 4.92 21.12 -2.30
C TYR A 128 5.57 22.32 -2.99
N CYS A 129 4.76 23.16 -3.65
CA CYS A 129 5.21 24.36 -4.34
C CYS A 129 5.72 25.41 -3.35
N LEU A 130 5.02 25.61 -2.23
CA LEU A 130 5.44 26.50 -1.15
C LEU A 130 6.78 26.07 -0.56
N ARG A 131 6.92 24.78 -0.22
CA ARG A 131 8.20 24.23 0.25
C ARG A 131 9.29 24.31 -0.83
N GLY A 132 8.96 24.07 -2.10
CA GLY A 132 9.92 24.18 -3.21
C GLY A 132 10.43 25.61 -3.39
N ALA A 133 9.54 26.60 -3.28
CA ALA A 133 9.87 28.02 -3.38
C ALA A 133 10.75 28.50 -2.22
N GLU A 134 10.48 28.04 -0.98
CA GLU A 134 11.28 28.37 0.20
C GLU A 134 12.72 27.84 0.09
N TRP A 135 12.90 26.65 -0.47
CA TRP A 135 14.20 25.97 -0.53
C TRP A 135 14.91 26.16 -1.88
N GLY A 136 14.24 26.75 -2.88
CA GLY A 136 14.78 27.02 -4.21
C GLY A 136 14.94 25.79 -5.11
N VAL A 137 14.29 24.66 -4.80
CA VAL A 137 14.49 23.38 -5.53
C VAL A 137 13.18 22.86 -6.10
N GLY A 138 13.21 22.38 -7.35
CA GLY A 138 12.09 21.68 -8.03
C GLY A 138 11.34 22.52 -9.06
N ASP A 139 10.19 22.02 -9.51
CA ASP A 139 9.37 22.61 -10.59
C ASP A 139 8.75 23.98 -10.21
N CYS A 140 8.71 24.31 -8.92
CA CYS A 140 8.29 25.60 -8.37
C CYS A 140 9.47 26.45 -7.85
N SER A 141 10.69 26.20 -8.33
CA SER A 141 11.88 26.93 -7.88
C SER A 141 11.80 28.40 -8.25
N THR A 142 12.10 29.26 -7.28
CA THR A 142 12.28 30.71 -7.47
C THR A 142 13.77 31.07 -7.71
N GLN A 143 14.60 30.10 -8.09
CA GLN A 143 16.02 30.30 -8.35
C GLN A 143 16.17 31.19 -9.59
N GLY A 144 16.75 32.39 -9.42
CA GLY A 144 16.93 33.37 -10.50
C GLY A 144 15.88 34.51 -10.52
N MET A 145 14.90 34.49 -9.60
CA MET A 145 14.03 35.65 -9.35
C MET A 145 14.73 36.68 -8.43
N THR A 146 14.31 37.94 -8.49
CA THR A 146 14.75 38.95 -7.51
C THR A 146 14.23 38.60 -6.11
N GLN A 147 14.83 39.17 -5.06
CA GLN A 147 14.43 38.86 -3.68
C GLN A 147 12.97 39.26 -3.45
N GLU A 148 12.58 40.40 -4.02
CA GLU A 148 11.24 40.98 -3.95
C GLU A 148 10.20 40.09 -4.65
N ASP A 149 10.49 39.64 -5.87
CA ASP A 149 9.58 38.77 -6.64
C ASP A 149 9.39 37.40 -5.96
N ARG A 150 10.45 36.91 -5.30
CA ARG A 150 10.42 35.64 -4.55
C ARG A 150 9.48 35.71 -3.36
N ASP A 151 9.56 36.80 -2.60
CA ASP A 151 8.75 37.01 -1.40
C ASP A 151 7.28 37.28 -1.78
N GLU A 152 7.04 37.98 -2.89
CA GLU A 152 5.69 38.15 -3.45
C GLU A 152 5.09 36.80 -3.85
N PHE A 153 5.84 35.96 -4.58
CA PHE A 153 5.40 34.63 -4.99
C PHE A 153 5.11 33.72 -3.81
N VAL A 154 5.99 33.69 -2.80
CA VAL A 154 5.77 32.93 -1.56
C VAL A 154 4.54 33.43 -0.81
N SER A 155 4.31 34.75 -0.76
CA SER A 155 3.10 35.32 -0.12
C SER A 155 1.82 34.90 -0.85
N MET A 156 1.86 34.80 -2.18
CA MET A 156 0.75 34.33 -3.00
C MET A 156 0.44 32.86 -2.73
N LEU A 157 1.48 32.02 -2.59
CA LEU A 157 1.33 30.59 -2.27
C LEU A 157 0.82 30.37 -0.84
N LYS A 158 1.29 31.15 0.15
CA LYS A 158 0.78 31.09 1.52
C LYS A 158 -0.71 31.40 1.60
N LYS A 159 -1.16 32.44 0.89
CA LYS A 159 -2.59 32.79 0.77
C LYS A 159 -3.43 31.67 0.16
N ARG A 160 -2.90 30.93 -0.82
CA ARG A 160 -3.61 29.77 -1.41
C ARG A 160 -3.62 28.55 -0.49
N ALA A 161 -2.53 28.31 0.23
CA ALA A 161 -2.40 27.20 1.17
C ALA A 161 -3.17 27.39 2.49
N GLY A 162 -3.85 28.53 2.67
CA GLY A 162 -4.61 28.85 3.88
C GLY A 162 -3.71 29.15 5.09
N GLY A 163 -2.46 29.56 4.83
CA GLY A 163 -1.57 30.08 5.86
C GLY A 163 -1.69 31.60 5.92
N ASP A 164 -2.13 32.11 7.08
CA ASP A 164 -2.11 33.54 7.42
C ASP A 164 -0.67 34.06 7.60
#